data_AF-A0A2E0L231-F1
#
_entry.id   AF-A0A2E0L231-F1
#
_cell.length_a   1.000
_cell.length_b   1.000
_cell.length_c   1.000
_cell.angle_alpha   90.00
_cell.angle_beta   90.00
_cell.angle_gamma   90.00
#
_symmetry.space_group_name_H-M   'P 1'
#
loop_
_entity.id
_entity.type
_entity.pdbx_description
1 polymer ?
#
loop_
_entity_poly.entity_id
_entity_poly.type
_entity_poly.pdbx_seq_one_letter_code
_entity_poly.pdbx_strand_id
1 'polypeptide(L)'
;MATKTRRLKKKKSQIQEHQTHQNNTHAHTAPDMLNNTLALEALRRPDSSGSGDLQRRAAQQLGPTVGNQTLQRILLGEETQDVQVSDDAMPAEMRDFLSRGMMPGAEGADITPTGIGGFNARFDPNARQLIIGMNIGISFINGLSIDESTSAVTADGTGLDMTDPDEQGTFGELQAAANQIMTDIPAADRAAEVQNRWRWAGEEETWMGQYKQTVESAWGGQHFFVSQDWPELMADVRVQINVHSGQGEKDHCQGKIIKTPPNGIGAYVQSNDATNASDQELIMSSSDVNPSPDSLLQWELYFAHDSASIAAASSEPNGAGVAGPTFLQQFINTFNAAPGNDGQAIQLIGRASTSGSPQYNQHLSEQRALAVENFLKSNGLTGSVDRTVDSGTGEEGATEGGESRRVDMIIGSGEAQLVAAHETGHLLGLDDEYATGAGSFISGTGNPIGSSVAHSDIDANSLADAPIDGAVSENNDNIMSLGNTVRPQHYSTFHAALEQVTGKDWRYGGEGDAPSVIPGTPVPGGVIT
;
A
#
# COMPACT_ATOMS: atom_id res chain seq x y z
N MET A 1 43.26 -47.76 -28.94
CA MET A 1 44.58 -47.31 -28.46
C MET A 1 44.31 -46.43 -27.23
N ALA A 2 44.62 -46.92 -26.01
CA ALA A 2 45.90 -46.74 -25.30
C ALA A 2 46.04 -45.32 -24.70
N THR A 3 45.46 -44.96 -23.54
CA THR A 3 45.73 -45.34 -22.11
C THR A 3 46.67 -44.38 -21.35
N LYS A 4 46.19 -43.84 -20.20
CA LYS A 4 46.84 -43.28 -18.98
C LYS A 4 46.14 -41.96 -18.56
N THR A 5 45.53 -41.75 -17.39
CA THR A 5 45.39 -42.44 -16.08
C THR A 5 46.51 -42.25 -15.02
N ARG A 6 46.26 -41.31 -14.07
CA ARG A 6 46.65 -41.24 -12.63
C ARG A 6 46.08 -39.92 -12.08
N ARG A 7 45.25 -39.77 -11.03
CA ARG A 7 44.77 -40.55 -9.86
C ARG A 7 45.64 -40.49 -8.59
N LEU A 8 45.29 -39.58 -7.66
CA LEU A 8 45.41 -39.64 -6.17
C LEU A 8 44.75 -38.36 -5.60
N LYS A 9 43.56 -38.35 -4.97
CA LYS A 9 43.08 -38.85 -3.65
C LYS A 9 43.50 -38.03 -2.41
N LYS A 10 42.47 -37.45 -1.76
CA LYS A 10 42.25 -37.19 -0.31
C LYS A 10 43.29 -36.36 0.48
N LYS A 11 42.82 -35.25 1.06
CA LYS A 11 42.81 -35.02 2.52
C LYS A 11 41.64 -34.08 2.93
N LYS A 12 40.84 -34.53 3.89
CA LYS A 12 39.96 -33.72 4.77
C LYS A 12 40.62 -33.71 6.16
N SER A 13 40.19 -32.78 7.03
CA SER A 13 40.48 -32.67 8.48
C SER A 13 41.58 -31.67 8.87
N GLN A 14 41.34 -30.99 10.00
CA GLN A 14 42.07 -29.85 10.60
C GLN A 14 41.90 -28.56 9.76
N ILE A 15 41.40 -27.44 10.29
CA ILE A 15 41.53 -26.89 11.65
C ILE A 15 40.16 -26.53 12.27
N GLN A 16 40.02 -26.83 13.56
CA GLN A 16 39.04 -26.29 14.50
C GLN A 16 39.84 -25.85 15.74
N GLU A 17 39.32 -24.91 16.53
CA GLU A 17 39.96 -24.34 17.75
C GLU A 17 41.17 -23.40 17.53
N HIS A 18 40.92 -22.09 17.41
CA HIS A 18 41.48 -21.06 18.32
C HIS A 18 40.99 -19.66 17.91
N GLN A 19 40.04 -19.09 18.66
CA GLN A 19 40.01 -17.69 19.09
C GLN A 19 38.79 -17.42 19.98
N THR A 20 39.05 -17.33 21.28
CA THR A 20 38.13 -16.78 22.29
C THR A 20 38.71 -15.46 22.80
N HIS A 21 37.82 -14.51 23.13
CA HIS A 21 38.08 -13.19 23.74
C HIS A 21 38.76 -12.11 22.87
N GLN A 22 37.97 -11.13 22.41
CA GLN A 22 37.77 -9.88 23.16
C GLN A 22 36.41 -9.25 22.81
N ASN A 23 35.77 -8.60 23.79
CA ASN A 23 34.43 -7.99 23.74
C ASN A 23 34.50 -6.48 24.02
N ASN A 24 33.42 -5.76 23.68
CA ASN A 24 33.11 -4.35 23.98
C ASN A 24 33.93 -3.33 23.14
N THR A 25 33.43 -2.17 22.67
CA THR A 25 32.15 -1.44 22.81
C THR A 25 31.77 -0.81 21.46
N HIS A 26 30.52 -0.49 21.08
CA HIS A 26 29.19 -0.54 21.71
C HIS A 26 28.15 -1.01 20.65
N ALA A 27 26.92 -1.34 21.05
CA ALA A 27 25.75 -1.39 20.17
C ALA A 27 24.52 -0.81 20.90
N HIS A 28 23.83 0.15 20.31
CA HIS A 28 22.49 0.54 20.74
C HIS A 28 21.49 -0.44 20.14
N THR A 29 21.13 -1.49 20.89
CA THR A 29 19.99 -2.33 20.55
C THR A 29 18.70 -1.51 20.70
N ALA A 30 17.85 -1.54 19.68
CA ALA A 30 16.49 -1.02 19.78
C ALA A 30 15.77 -1.63 21.00
N PRO A 31 14.86 -0.89 21.66
CA PRO A 31 14.13 -1.43 22.81
C PRO A 31 13.23 -2.58 22.36
N ASP A 32 13.44 -3.78 22.91
CA ASP A 32 12.54 -4.91 22.73
C ASP A 32 11.11 -4.50 23.12
N MET A 33 10.22 -4.43 22.13
CA MET A 33 8.79 -4.29 22.35
C MET A 33 8.30 -5.55 23.07
N LEU A 34 7.67 -5.39 24.24
CA LEU A 34 7.01 -6.51 24.91
C LEU A 34 5.83 -6.95 24.03
N ASN A 35 5.44 -8.23 24.06
CA ASN A 35 4.09 -8.56 23.58
C ASN A 35 3.06 -8.20 24.67
N ASN A 36 1.80 -8.02 24.31
CA ASN A 36 0.76 -7.56 25.24
C ASN A 36 0.62 -8.49 26.48
N THR A 37 0.87 -9.79 26.32
CA THR A 37 0.90 -10.78 27.42
C THR A 37 2.03 -10.50 28.42
N LEU A 38 3.25 -10.30 27.92
CA LEU A 38 4.43 -9.99 28.75
C LEU A 38 4.32 -8.60 29.40
N ALA A 39 3.69 -7.64 28.73
CA ALA A 39 3.35 -6.34 29.30
C ALA A 39 2.34 -6.49 30.46
N LEU A 40 1.28 -7.29 30.29
CA LEU A 40 0.34 -7.60 31.38
C LEU A 40 1.01 -8.30 32.56
N GLU A 41 1.89 -9.28 32.30
CA GLU A 41 2.67 -9.95 33.35
C GLU A 41 3.61 -8.98 34.07
N ALA A 42 4.25 -8.06 33.35
CA ALA A 42 5.12 -7.05 33.95
C ALA A 42 4.35 -6.12 34.90
N LEU A 43 3.15 -5.67 34.52
CA LEU A 43 2.26 -4.86 35.37
C LEU A 43 1.83 -5.60 36.64
N ARG A 44 1.58 -6.92 36.55
CA ARG A 44 1.12 -7.74 37.68
C ARG A 44 2.20 -8.16 38.69
N ARG A 45 3.48 -7.91 38.42
CA ARG A 45 4.55 -8.26 39.38
C ARG A 45 4.49 -7.32 40.59
N PRO A 46 4.53 -7.84 41.83
CA PRO A 46 4.58 -7.00 43.02
C PRO A 46 5.87 -6.17 43.00
N ASP A 47 5.78 -4.91 43.43
CA ASP A 47 6.90 -3.97 43.28
C ASP A 47 8.13 -4.46 44.06
N SER A 48 9.16 -4.77 43.29
CA SER A 48 10.47 -5.23 43.74
C SER A 48 11.50 -4.23 43.26
N SER A 49 12.58 -4.03 44.00
CA SER A 49 13.57 -2.98 43.69
C SER A 49 14.22 -3.20 42.30
N GLY A 50 13.62 -2.60 41.26
CA GLY A 50 13.97 -2.80 39.85
C GLY A 50 12.78 -2.94 38.87
N SER A 51 11.53 -3.19 39.32
CA SER A 51 10.39 -3.40 38.40
C SER A 51 9.82 -2.13 37.75
N GLY A 52 9.99 -0.96 38.36
CA GLY A 52 9.29 0.27 37.97
C GLY A 52 9.48 0.71 36.50
N ASP A 53 10.66 0.52 35.91
CA ASP A 53 10.92 0.89 34.50
C ASP A 53 10.35 -0.12 33.49
N LEU A 54 10.10 -1.36 33.92
CA LEU A 54 9.42 -2.37 33.11
C LEU A 54 7.91 -2.17 33.19
N GLN A 55 7.38 -1.92 34.38
CA GLN A 55 5.97 -1.58 34.60
C GLN A 55 5.58 -0.29 33.88
N ARG A 56 6.44 0.74 33.89
CA ARG A 56 6.17 2.00 33.20
C ARG A 56 6.14 1.84 31.68
N ARG A 57 7.04 1.03 31.10
CA ARG A 57 7.02 0.69 29.66
C ARG A 57 5.80 -0.15 29.30
N ALA A 58 5.47 -1.17 30.09
CA ALA A 58 4.26 -1.96 29.90
C ALA A 58 2.98 -1.10 30.02
N ALA A 59 2.96 -0.12 30.94
CA ALA A 59 1.88 0.84 31.09
C ALA A 59 1.75 1.77 29.87
N GLN A 60 2.87 2.32 29.38
CA GLN A 60 2.89 3.16 28.18
C GLN A 60 2.45 2.39 26.93
N GLN A 61 2.83 1.12 26.81
CA GLN A 61 2.45 0.27 25.70
C GLN A 61 0.97 -0.16 25.73
N LEU A 62 0.45 -0.54 26.90
CA LEU A 62 -0.93 -1.01 27.03
C LEU A 62 -1.95 0.13 27.20
N GLY A 63 -1.53 1.32 27.64
CA GLY A 63 -2.41 2.48 27.87
C GLY A 63 -3.35 2.81 26.71
N PRO A 64 -2.85 2.91 25.46
CA PRO A 64 -3.69 3.10 24.27
C PRO A 64 -4.68 1.94 24.04
N THR A 65 -4.28 0.69 24.30
CA THR A 65 -5.06 -0.52 23.99
C THR A 65 -6.14 -0.86 25.02
N VAL A 66 -5.86 -0.70 26.32
CA VAL A 66 -6.79 -1.10 27.41
C VAL A 66 -7.47 0.07 28.10
N GLY A 67 -7.05 1.30 27.80
CA GLY A 67 -7.55 2.53 28.42
C GLY A 67 -7.00 2.77 29.83
N ASN A 68 -6.82 4.05 30.16
CA ASN A 68 -6.19 4.47 31.42
C ASN A 68 -6.92 3.97 32.69
N GLN A 69 -8.24 3.84 32.68
CA GLN A 69 -9.00 3.30 33.83
C GLN A 69 -8.72 1.80 34.10
N THR A 70 -8.56 1.00 33.04
CA THR A 70 -8.23 -0.44 33.17
C THR A 70 -6.80 -0.59 33.66
N LEU A 71 -5.89 0.21 33.09
CA LEU A 71 -4.50 0.29 33.50
C LEU A 71 -4.34 0.68 34.98
N GLN A 72 -5.13 1.65 35.45
CA GLN A 72 -5.14 2.11 36.83
C GLN A 72 -5.62 1.00 37.80
N ARG A 73 -6.66 0.24 37.45
CA ARG A 73 -7.12 -0.91 38.26
C ARG A 73 -6.05 -2.00 38.38
N ILE A 74 -5.38 -2.35 37.27
CA ILE A 74 -4.26 -3.30 37.27
C ILE A 74 -3.12 -2.81 38.18
N LEU A 75 -2.74 -1.53 38.07
CA LEU A 75 -1.65 -0.93 38.85
C LEU A 75 -1.96 -0.78 40.35
N LEU A 76 -3.23 -0.65 40.73
CA LEU A 76 -3.65 -0.56 42.14
C LEU A 76 -3.62 -1.91 42.86
N GLY A 77 -3.33 -3.02 42.16
CA GLY A 77 -3.39 -4.36 42.74
C GLY A 77 -4.80 -4.74 43.18
N GLU A 78 -5.83 -4.12 42.58
CA GLU A 78 -7.19 -4.61 42.67
C GLU A 78 -7.23 -5.96 41.95
N GLU A 79 -7.05 -7.02 42.75
CA GLU A 79 -7.13 -8.39 42.29
C GLU A 79 -8.44 -8.55 41.52
N THR A 80 -8.33 -8.88 40.24
CA THR A 80 -9.49 -9.31 39.45
C THR A 80 -9.94 -10.64 40.03
N GLN A 81 -10.72 -10.58 41.11
CA GLN A 81 -11.77 -11.55 41.33
C GLN A 81 -12.49 -11.71 39.99
N ASP A 82 -12.90 -12.94 39.67
CA ASP A 82 -13.89 -13.18 38.64
C ASP A 82 -15.21 -12.53 39.09
N VAL A 83 -15.27 -11.21 38.96
CA VAL A 83 -16.49 -10.47 38.78
C VAL A 83 -17.04 -11.04 37.49
N GLN A 84 -17.96 -12.00 37.63
CA GLN A 84 -18.98 -12.19 36.61
C GLN A 84 -19.63 -10.81 36.45
N VAL A 85 -19.15 -10.06 35.46
CA VAL A 85 -19.80 -8.85 34.99
C VAL A 85 -21.12 -9.35 34.43
N SER A 86 -22.16 -9.30 35.25
CA SER A 86 -23.50 -9.70 34.83
C SER A 86 -23.92 -8.84 33.65
N ASP A 87 -24.71 -9.39 32.73
CA ASP A 87 -25.25 -8.66 31.57
C ASP A 87 -26.09 -7.42 31.99
N ASP A 88 -26.43 -7.31 33.28
CA ASP A 88 -27.01 -6.14 33.93
C ASP A 88 -26.08 -4.90 33.95
N ALA A 89 -24.77 -5.05 33.71
CA ALA A 89 -23.81 -3.95 33.71
C ALA A 89 -23.84 -3.08 32.43
N MET A 90 -24.43 -3.58 31.34
CA MET A 90 -24.52 -2.83 30.09
C MET A 90 -25.52 -1.65 30.22
N PRO A 91 -25.14 -0.41 29.85
CA PRO A 91 -26.04 0.74 29.83
C PRO A 91 -27.31 0.45 29.01
N ALA A 92 -28.46 0.95 29.48
CA ALA A 92 -29.74 0.72 28.80
C ALA A 92 -29.70 1.21 27.34
N GLU A 93 -29.11 2.37 27.09
CA GLU A 93 -28.99 2.96 25.75
C GLU A 93 -28.10 2.13 24.81
N MET A 94 -27.03 1.51 25.33
CA MET A 94 -26.19 0.58 24.57
C MET A 94 -26.97 -0.68 24.23
N ARG A 95 -27.69 -1.26 25.20
CA ARG A 95 -28.55 -2.44 24.98
C ARG A 95 -29.63 -2.15 23.92
N ASP A 96 -30.27 -0.99 24.00
CA ASP A 96 -31.27 -0.54 23.03
C ASP A 96 -30.66 -0.33 21.64
N PHE A 97 -29.44 0.24 21.55
CA PHE A 97 -28.69 0.38 20.30
C PHE A 97 -28.34 -0.97 19.66
N LEU A 98 -27.75 -1.90 20.43
CA LEU A 98 -27.44 -3.26 19.93
C LEU A 98 -28.71 -4.00 19.50
N SER A 99 -29.84 -3.79 20.20
CA SER A 99 -31.12 -4.43 19.88
C SER A 99 -31.73 -4.05 18.53
N ARG A 100 -31.24 -2.97 17.89
CA ARG A 100 -31.65 -2.58 16.53
C ARG A 100 -31.21 -3.60 15.47
N GLY A 101 -30.16 -4.38 15.73
CA GLY A 101 -29.54 -5.24 14.74
C GLY A 101 -28.84 -4.44 13.63
N MET A 102 -28.80 -4.97 12.41
CA MET A 102 -28.16 -4.34 11.25
C MET A 102 -28.75 -2.94 10.98
N MET A 103 -27.90 -1.92 10.91
CA MET A 103 -28.29 -0.52 10.71
C MET A 103 -27.78 0.04 9.37
N PRO A 104 -28.60 0.75 8.57
CA PRO A 104 -30.04 1.01 8.78
C PRO A 104 -30.93 -0.21 8.53
N GLY A 105 -30.38 -1.28 7.94
CA GLY A 105 -31.04 -2.53 7.64
C GLY A 105 -30.14 -3.45 6.81
N ALA A 106 -30.65 -4.61 6.39
CA ALA A 106 -29.89 -5.57 5.59
C ALA A 106 -29.46 -5.03 4.20
N GLU A 107 -30.25 -4.09 3.64
CA GLU A 107 -29.95 -3.44 2.35
C GLU A 107 -28.93 -2.30 2.46
N GLY A 108 -28.60 -1.84 3.67
CA GLY A 108 -27.71 -0.69 3.90
C GLY A 108 -28.29 0.65 3.48
N ALA A 109 -27.41 1.65 3.33
CA ALA A 109 -27.69 2.93 2.69
C ALA A 109 -26.52 3.30 1.78
N ASP A 110 -26.81 3.95 0.67
CA ASP A 110 -25.80 4.37 -0.30
C ASP A 110 -25.22 5.74 0.11
N ILE A 111 -23.89 5.87 0.03
CA ILE A 111 -23.10 6.97 0.60
C ILE A 111 -22.22 7.59 -0.49
N THR A 112 -22.16 8.92 -0.56
CA THR A 112 -21.35 9.73 -1.50
C THR A 112 -20.56 10.80 -0.73
N PRO A 113 -19.48 10.41 0.00
CA PRO A 113 -18.95 11.24 1.08
C PRO A 113 -18.14 12.46 0.64
N THR A 114 -17.41 12.39 -0.48
CA THR A 114 -16.64 13.53 -1.07
C THR A 114 -17.34 14.20 -2.26
N GLY A 115 -18.41 13.59 -2.78
CA GLY A 115 -18.91 13.91 -4.12
C GLY A 115 -18.12 13.22 -5.25
N ILE A 116 -17.28 12.25 -4.93
CA ILE A 116 -16.64 11.31 -5.85
C ILE A 116 -16.95 9.90 -5.31
N GLY A 117 -17.10 8.91 -6.19
CA GLY A 117 -17.37 7.55 -5.78
C GLY A 117 -18.79 7.32 -5.23
N GLY A 118 -19.00 6.10 -4.74
CA GLY A 118 -20.27 5.67 -4.17
C GLY A 118 -20.21 4.25 -3.65
N PHE A 119 -20.70 4.03 -2.43
CA PHE A 119 -20.78 2.68 -1.85
C PHE A 119 -21.96 2.53 -0.90
N ASN A 120 -22.40 1.28 -0.72
CA ASN A 120 -23.42 0.90 0.25
C ASN A 120 -22.77 0.65 1.62
N ALA A 121 -23.26 1.29 2.68
CA ALA A 121 -22.79 1.08 4.04
C ALA A 121 -23.87 0.46 4.94
N ARG A 122 -23.45 -0.43 5.85
CA ARG A 122 -24.28 -0.91 6.97
C ARG A 122 -23.41 -1.35 8.14
N PHE A 123 -23.93 -1.19 9.37
CA PHE A 123 -23.24 -1.64 10.58
C PHE A 123 -23.99 -2.81 11.24
N ASP A 124 -23.29 -3.92 11.48
CA ASP A 124 -23.77 -5.04 12.30
C ASP A 124 -23.22 -4.92 13.73
N PRO A 125 -24.06 -4.56 14.73
CA PRO A 125 -23.63 -4.45 16.13
C PRO A 125 -23.29 -5.80 16.79
N ASN A 126 -23.78 -6.93 16.26
CA ASN A 126 -23.49 -8.25 16.82
C ASN A 126 -22.14 -8.77 16.32
N ALA A 127 -21.87 -8.59 15.03
CA ALA A 127 -20.58 -8.91 14.43
C ALA A 127 -19.51 -7.83 14.69
N ARG A 128 -19.92 -6.63 15.13
CA ARG A 128 -19.08 -5.42 15.28
C ARG A 128 -18.41 -5.01 13.97
N GLN A 129 -19.16 -5.06 12.88
CA GLN A 129 -18.63 -4.86 11.53
C GLN A 129 -19.36 -3.72 10.83
N LEU A 130 -18.60 -2.71 10.39
CA LEU A 130 -18.98 -1.82 9.31
C LEU A 130 -18.74 -2.55 8.00
N ILE A 131 -19.80 -2.83 7.26
CA ILE A 131 -19.73 -3.46 5.95
C ILE A 131 -19.86 -2.38 4.89
N ILE A 132 -18.82 -2.25 4.07
CA ILE A 132 -18.74 -1.37 2.90
C ILE A 132 -18.93 -2.25 1.67
N GLY A 133 -20.11 -2.19 1.05
CA GLY A 133 -20.49 -2.95 -0.12
C GLY A 133 -20.41 -2.13 -1.40
N MET A 134 -19.82 -2.70 -2.45
CA MET A 134 -19.80 -2.09 -3.78
C MET A 134 -20.23 -3.12 -4.82
N ASN A 135 -21.14 -2.73 -5.72
CA ASN A 135 -21.59 -3.56 -6.84
C ASN A 135 -21.00 -2.97 -8.13
N ILE A 136 -20.37 -3.80 -8.97
CA ILE A 136 -19.68 -3.34 -10.19
C ILE A 136 -20.06 -4.23 -11.37
N GLY A 137 -20.69 -3.63 -12.37
CA GLY A 137 -21.08 -4.30 -13.61
C GLY A 137 -20.01 -4.13 -14.69
N ILE A 138 -19.41 -5.22 -15.14
CA ILE A 138 -18.21 -5.20 -15.98
C ILE A 138 -18.52 -5.57 -17.44
N SER A 139 -18.18 -4.65 -18.34
CA SER A 139 -18.02 -4.87 -19.77
C SER A 139 -16.56 -5.25 -20.08
N PHE A 140 -16.37 -6.45 -20.64
CA PHE A 140 -15.07 -6.92 -21.10
C PHE A 140 -14.84 -6.52 -22.57
N ILE A 141 -13.87 -5.64 -22.80
CA ILE A 141 -13.59 -5.04 -24.11
C ILE A 141 -12.29 -5.64 -24.66
N ASN A 142 -12.26 -6.05 -25.93
CA ASN A 142 -11.00 -6.40 -26.58
C ASN A 142 -10.22 -5.11 -26.87
N GLY A 143 -8.90 -5.10 -26.64
CA GLY A 143 -8.07 -3.99 -27.09
C GLY A 143 -7.98 -3.95 -28.62
N LEU A 144 -7.65 -5.08 -29.25
CA LEU A 144 -7.36 -5.14 -30.69
C LEU A 144 -8.15 -6.22 -31.44
N SER A 145 -8.36 -5.95 -32.73
CA SER A 145 -8.97 -6.83 -33.73
C SER A 145 -7.97 -7.14 -34.85
N ILE A 146 -8.19 -8.25 -35.57
CA ILE A 146 -7.36 -8.63 -36.73
C ILE A 146 -8.23 -9.17 -37.88
N ASP A 147 -7.97 -8.69 -39.10
CA ASP A 147 -8.45 -9.31 -40.33
C ASP A 147 -7.48 -10.43 -40.75
N GLU A 148 -7.88 -11.69 -40.55
CA GLU A 148 -7.07 -12.86 -40.89
C GLU A 148 -6.72 -12.96 -42.39
N SER A 149 -7.50 -12.32 -43.28
CA SER A 149 -7.27 -12.37 -44.72
C SER A 149 -6.16 -11.42 -45.20
N THR A 150 -5.94 -10.32 -44.49
CA THR A 150 -4.91 -9.31 -44.80
C THR A 150 -3.79 -9.23 -43.75
N SER A 151 -3.96 -9.88 -42.60
CA SER A 151 -3.10 -9.71 -41.41
C SER A 151 -3.00 -8.25 -40.94
N ALA A 152 -4.06 -7.46 -41.19
CA ALA A 152 -4.20 -6.09 -40.71
C ALA A 152 -4.76 -6.10 -39.29
N VAL A 153 -4.08 -5.38 -38.39
CA VAL A 153 -4.47 -5.21 -36.98
C VAL A 153 -5.03 -3.80 -36.79
N THR A 154 -6.13 -3.70 -36.06
CA THR A 154 -6.85 -2.46 -35.78
C THR A 154 -7.23 -2.41 -34.30
N ALA A 155 -7.44 -1.22 -33.74
CA ALA A 155 -8.14 -1.10 -32.46
C ALA A 155 -9.53 -1.77 -32.60
N ASP A 156 -9.97 -2.51 -31.60
CA ASP A 156 -11.35 -2.98 -31.51
C ASP A 156 -12.18 -1.88 -30.83
N GLY A 157 -11.96 -1.66 -29.52
CA GLY A 157 -12.60 -0.57 -28.78
C GLY A 157 -14.13 -0.66 -28.72
N THR A 158 -14.74 -1.76 -29.18
CA THR A 158 -16.19 -1.96 -29.14
C THR A 158 -16.66 -2.00 -27.68
N GLY A 159 -17.40 -0.96 -27.28
CA GLY A 159 -17.83 -0.74 -25.90
C GLY A 159 -17.41 0.61 -25.33
N LEU A 160 -16.49 1.32 -25.98
CA LEU A 160 -16.10 2.68 -25.60
C LEU A 160 -17.07 3.74 -26.13
N ASP A 161 -17.34 4.79 -25.35
CA ASP A 161 -18.09 5.96 -25.84
C ASP A 161 -17.17 6.95 -26.56
N MET A 162 -17.18 6.90 -27.88
CA MET A 162 -16.40 7.82 -28.72
C MET A 162 -16.88 9.28 -28.70
N THR A 163 -17.86 9.65 -27.86
CA THR A 163 -18.21 11.05 -27.56
C THR A 163 -17.51 11.59 -26.30
N ASP A 164 -17.01 10.70 -25.43
CA ASP A 164 -16.18 11.01 -24.27
C ASP A 164 -14.73 11.29 -24.72
N PRO A 165 -14.09 12.41 -24.31
CA PRO A 165 -12.70 12.72 -24.66
C PRO A 165 -11.65 11.75 -24.10
N ASP A 166 -11.87 11.18 -22.92
CA ASP A 166 -10.90 10.34 -22.22
C ASP A 166 -10.97 8.91 -22.78
N GLU A 167 -12.16 8.43 -23.15
CA GLU A 167 -12.32 7.19 -23.93
C GLU A 167 -11.79 7.33 -25.36
N GLN A 168 -11.90 8.50 -25.99
CA GLN A 168 -11.20 8.80 -27.24
C GLN A 168 -9.68 8.72 -27.09
N GLY A 169 -9.14 9.18 -25.94
CA GLY A 169 -7.73 9.04 -25.59
C GLY A 169 -7.32 7.56 -25.54
N THR A 170 -8.05 6.78 -24.76
CA THR A 170 -7.89 5.31 -24.63
C THR A 170 -7.94 4.60 -25.99
N PHE A 171 -8.90 4.94 -26.86
CA PHE A 171 -8.97 4.40 -28.22
C PHE A 171 -7.75 4.79 -29.07
N GLY A 172 -7.22 6.01 -28.88
CA GLY A 172 -5.98 6.48 -29.50
C GLY A 172 -4.76 5.64 -29.13
N GLU A 173 -4.63 5.23 -27.87
CA GLU A 173 -3.57 4.34 -27.39
C GLU A 173 -3.68 2.94 -28.01
N LEU A 174 -4.89 2.36 -28.04
CA LEU A 174 -5.15 1.08 -28.73
C LEU A 174 -4.79 1.17 -30.22
N GLN A 175 -5.09 2.28 -30.88
CA GLN A 175 -4.74 2.50 -32.27
C GLN A 175 -3.21 2.67 -32.47
N ALA A 176 -2.50 3.25 -31.51
CA ALA A 176 -1.03 3.31 -31.51
C ALA A 176 -0.42 1.90 -31.36
N ALA A 177 -0.92 1.08 -30.43
CA ALA A 177 -0.50 -0.30 -30.24
C ALA A 177 -0.74 -1.18 -31.49
N ALA A 178 -1.90 -1.01 -32.15
CA ALA A 178 -2.20 -1.68 -33.43
C ALA A 178 -1.16 -1.33 -34.50
N ASN A 179 -0.80 -0.03 -34.63
CA ASN A 179 0.21 0.44 -35.58
C ASN A 179 1.60 -0.11 -35.26
N GLN A 180 1.94 -0.26 -33.97
CA GLN A 180 3.19 -0.87 -33.55
C GLN A 180 3.26 -2.36 -33.93
N ILE A 181 2.22 -3.16 -33.64
CA ILE A 181 2.14 -4.57 -34.07
C ILE A 181 2.25 -4.70 -35.59
N MET A 182 1.63 -3.79 -36.35
CA MET A 182 1.73 -3.73 -37.81
C MET A 182 3.13 -3.41 -38.33
N THR A 183 4.01 -2.84 -37.49
CA THR A 183 5.38 -2.45 -37.83
C THR A 183 6.39 -3.50 -37.35
N ASP A 184 6.31 -3.90 -36.08
CA ASP A 184 7.35 -4.65 -35.37
C ASP A 184 7.16 -6.18 -35.49
N ILE A 185 5.92 -6.65 -35.66
CA ILE A 185 5.60 -8.08 -35.66
C ILE A 185 5.39 -8.58 -37.10
N PRO A 186 6.03 -9.71 -37.51
CA PRO A 186 5.81 -10.30 -38.83
C PRO A 186 4.35 -10.67 -39.05
N ALA A 187 3.83 -10.45 -40.26
CA ALA A 187 2.41 -10.66 -40.58
C ALA A 187 1.87 -12.06 -40.20
N ALA A 188 2.70 -13.10 -40.32
CA ALA A 188 2.33 -14.47 -39.96
C ALA A 188 2.07 -14.69 -38.45
N ASP A 189 2.66 -13.86 -37.59
CA ASP A 189 2.62 -14.03 -36.13
C ASP A 189 1.56 -13.13 -35.46
N ARG A 190 1.09 -12.08 -36.16
CA ARG A 190 0.12 -11.08 -35.64
C ARG A 190 -1.19 -11.68 -35.14
N ALA A 191 -1.68 -12.74 -35.80
CA ALA A 191 -2.90 -13.42 -35.38
C ALA A 191 -2.72 -14.04 -33.99
N ALA A 192 -1.61 -14.73 -33.75
CA ALA A 192 -1.32 -15.31 -32.44
C ALA A 192 -1.12 -14.21 -31.37
N GLU A 193 -0.42 -13.12 -31.70
CA GLU A 193 -0.24 -11.99 -30.78
C GLU A 193 -1.58 -11.37 -30.35
N VAL A 194 -2.44 -10.99 -31.30
CA VAL A 194 -3.71 -10.32 -31.02
C VAL A 194 -4.65 -11.26 -30.24
N GLN A 195 -4.80 -12.51 -30.66
CA GLN A 195 -5.70 -13.47 -30.00
C GLN A 195 -5.24 -13.83 -28.58
N ASN A 196 -3.93 -13.88 -28.30
CA ASN A 196 -3.42 -14.31 -26.99
C ASN A 196 -3.24 -13.15 -25.98
N ARG A 197 -3.10 -11.90 -26.43
CA ARG A 197 -2.74 -10.76 -25.55
C ARG A 197 -3.70 -9.57 -25.59
N TRP A 198 -4.57 -9.47 -26.60
CA TRP A 198 -5.42 -8.30 -26.84
C TRP A 198 -6.90 -8.62 -27.01
N ARG A 199 -7.29 -9.90 -26.88
CA ARG A 199 -8.70 -10.35 -26.89
C ARG A 199 -8.99 -11.24 -25.68
N TRP A 200 -10.20 -11.13 -25.14
CA TRP A 200 -10.69 -12.00 -24.08
C TRP A 200 -11.06 -13.38 -24.66
N ALA A 201 -10.79 -14.45 -23.91
CA ALA A 201 -10.91 -15.83 -24.37
C ALA A 201 -11.33 -16.82 -23.25
N GLY A 202 -12.13 -16.38 -22.27
CA GLY A 202 -12.66 -17.23 -21.19
C GLY A 202 -12.02 -17.01 -19.81
N GLU A 203 -11.11 -16.03 -19.67
CA GLU A 203 -10.48 -15.65 -18.40
C GLU A 203 -11.24 -14.59 -17.59
N GLU A 204 -12.39 -14.10 -18.07
CA GLU A 204 -13.19 -13.02 -17.48
C GLU A 204 -13.58 -13.31 -16.02
N GLU A 205 -14.06 -14.52 -15.72
CA GLU A 205 -14.43 -14.93 -14.34
C GLU A 205 -13.20 -15.00 -13.41
N THR A 206 -12.04 -15.39 -13.95
CA THR A 206 -10.79 -15.40 -13.19
C THR A 206 -10.34 -13.98 -12.85
N TRP A 207 -10.45 -13.08 -13.83
CA TRP A 207 -10.14 -11.67 -13.65
C TRP A 207 -11.05 -11.01 -12.62
N MET A 208 -12.36 -11.25 -12.67
CA MET A 208 -13.32 -10.74 -11.66
C MET A 208 -12.96 -11.23 -10.25
N GLY A 209 -12.60 -12.51 -10.09
CA GLY A 209 -12.16 -13.07 -8.83
C GLY A 209 -10.88 -12.41 -8.30
N GLN A 210 -9.91 -12.14 -9.18
CA GLN A 210 -8.67 -11.43 -8.85
C GLN A 210 -8.93 -9.99 -8.43
N TYR A 211 -9.70 -9.22 -9.21
CA TYR A 211 -10.07 -7.85 -8.89
C TYR A 211 -10.71 -7.75 -7.50
N LYS A 212 -11.74 -8.59 -7.24
CA LYS A 212 -12.41 -8.69 -5.94
C LYS A 212 -11.41 -8.95 -4.81
N GLN A 213 -10.54 -9.96 -4.98
CA GLN A 213 -9.58 -10.33 -3.94
C GLN A 213 -8.57 -9.20 -3.67
N THR A 214 -8.02 -8.59 -4.71
CA THR A 214 -7.04 -7.49 -4.60
C THR A 214 -7.65 -6.31 -3.84
N VAL A 215 -8.86 -5.89 -4.21
CA VAL A 215 -9.56 -4.76 -3.57
C VAL A 215 -9.99 -5.08 -2.13
N GLU A 216 -10.62 -6.23 -1.88
CA GLU A 216 -11.06 -6.61 -0.53
C GLU A 216 -9.87 -6.78 0.44
N SER A 217 -8.73 -7.27 -0.05
CA SER A 217 -7.51 -7.44 0.76
C SER A 217 -6.78 -6.12 1.02
N ALA A 218 -6.76 -5.21 0.04
CA ALA A 218 -6.16 -3.89 0.21
C ALA A 218 -6.99 -3.03 1.18
N TRP A 219 -8.31 -2.95 0.97
CA TRP A 219 -9.15 -1.98 1.68
C TRP A 219 -9.84 -2.52 2.93
N GLY A 220 -10.05 -3.82 3.08
CA GLY A 220 -10.72 -4.42 4.24
C GLY A 220 -9.77 -4.67 5.42
N GLY A 221 -10.23 -4.44 6.65
CA GLY A 221 -9.54 -4.82 7.89
C GLY A 221 -8.21 -4.11 8.17
N GLN A 222 -7.94 -2.97 7.51
CA GLN A 222 -6.70 -2.21 7.70
C GLN A 222 -6.76 -1.32 8.93
N HIS A 223 -7.95 -0.85 9.31
CA HIS A 223 -8.20 -0.06 10.51
C HIS A 223 -9.58 -0.39 11.11
N PHE A 224 -9.83 0.05 12.33
CA PHE A 224 -11.13 -0.06 12.99
C PHE A 224 -11.53 1.22 13.74
N PHE A 225 -12.80 1.33 14.10
CA PHE A 225 -13.34 2.45 14.88
C PHE A 225 -13.83 2.02 16.26
N VAL A 226 -13.94 2.98 17.19
CA VAL A 226 -14.43 2.83 18.56
C VAL A 226 -15.52 3.87 18.80
N SER A 227 -16.64 3.49 19.41
CA SER A 227 -17.71 4.45 19.72
C SER A 227 -17.25 5.40 20.84
N GLN A 228 -17.60 6.69 20.72
CA GLN A 228 -17.27 7.68 21.75
C GLN A 228 -18.14 7.50 23.01
N ASP A 229 -19.40 7.09 22.83
CA ASP A 229 -20.34 6.81 23.94
C ASP A 229 -19.99 5.51 24.70
N TRP A 230 -19.53 4.49 23.97
CA TRP A 230 -19.30 3.13 24.49
C TRP A 230 -17.94 2.61 23.99
N PRO A 231 -16.82 2.89 24.68
CA PRO A 231 -15.48 2.50 24.24
C PRO A 231 -15.25 0.99 24.07
N GLU A 232 -16.13 0.16 24.64
CA GLU A 232 -16.19 -1.29 24.42
C GLU A 232 -16.84 -1.70 23.10
N LEU A 233 -17.59 -0.81 22.44
CA LEU A 233 -18.17 -1.00 21.12
C LEU A 233 -17.17 -0.55 20.05
N MET A 234 -16.84 -1.48 19.18
CA MET A 234 -15.88 -1.30 18.09
C MET A 234 -16.56 -1.61 16.75
N ALA A 235 -15.96 -1.14 15.66
CA ALA A 235 -16.38 -1.42 14.30
C ALA A 235 -15.17 -1.80 13.43
N ASP A 236 -15.03 -3.09 13.14
CA ASP A 236 -14.18 -3.63 12.09
C ASP A 236 -14.69 -3.16 10.73
N VAL A 237 -13.82 -2.65 9.86
CA VAL A 237 -14.21 -2.36 8.48
C VAL A 237 -14.04 -3.61 7.60
N ARG A 238 -15.12 -4.00 6.92
CA ARG A 238 -15.14 -5.09 5.94
C ARG A 238 -15.60 -4.56 4.59
N VAL A 239 -14.68 -4.50 3.63
CA VAL A 239 -15.02 -4.21 2.23
C VAL A 239 -15.53 -5.47 1.56
N GLN A 240 -16.61 -5.34 0.78
CA GLN A 240 -17.30 -6.41 0.06
C GLN A 240 -17.57 -5.98 -1.38
N ILE A 241 -16.85 -6.58 -2.33
CA ILE A 241 -16.94 -6.26 -3.75
C ILE A 241 -17.78 -7.32 -4.47
N ASN A 242 -18.87 -6.89 -5.10
CA ASN A 242 -19.76 -7.73 -5.90
C ASN A 242 -19.58 -7.38 -7.38
N VAL A 243 -18.69 -8.11 -8.06
CA VAL A 243 -18.47 -7.99 -9.50
C VAL A 243 -19.38 -8.95 -10.27
N HIS A 244 -19.92 -8.50 -11.40
CA HIS A 244 -20.58 -9.37 -12.38
C HIS A 244 -20.39 -8.85 -13.81
N SER A 245 -20.71 -9.68 -14.81
CA SER A 245 -20.66 -9.26 -16.21
C SER A 245 -21.91 -8.44 -16.58
N GLY A 246 -21.70 -7.35 -17.31
CA GLY A 246 -22.72 -6.39 -17.73
C GLY A 246 -23.20 -5.48 -16.60
N GLN A 247 -23.74 -4.33 -16.98
CA GLN A 247 -24.31 -3.33 -16.07
C GLN A 247 -25.70 -3.75 -15.57
N GLY A 248 -25.96 -3.53 -14.28
CA GLY A 248 -27.23 -3.73 -13.59
C GLY A 248 -27.75 -2.46 -12.92
N GLU A 249 -29.05 -2.43 -12.60
CA GLU A 249 -29.73 -1.27 -12.00
C GLU A 249 -29.30 -0.93 -10.56
N LYS A 250 -28.45 -1.75 -9.94
CA LYS A 250 -27.95 -1.58 -8.56
C LYS A 250 -26.43 -1.45 -8.48
N ASP A 251 -25.79 -1.20 -9.61
CA ASP A 251 -24.35 -1.05 -9.68
C ASP A 251 -23.96 0.34 -9.21
N HIS A 252 -22.89 0.39 -8.43
CA HIS A 252 -22.26 1.64 -8.02
C HIS A 252 -21.36 2.16 -9.14
N CYS A 253 -20.76 1.22 -9.88
CA CYS A 253 -19.81 1.48 -10.95
C CYS A 253 -20.07 0.61 -12.19
N GLN A 254 -19.95 1.19 -13.37
CA GLN A 254 -19.79 0.48 -14.63
C GLN A 254 -18.29 0.30 -14.93
N GLY A 255 -17.80 -0.93 -14.93
CA GLY A 255 -16.43 -1.25 -15.32
C GLY A 255 -16.29 -1.50 -16.82
N LYS A 256 -15.32 -0.89 -17.48
CA LYS A 256 -14.89 -1.14 -18.87
C LYS A 256 -13.45 -1.67 -18.84
N ILE A 257 -13.31 -2.99 -18.84
CA ILE A 257 -12.00 -3.64 -18.66
C ILE A 257 -11.46 -4.11 -20.00
N ILE A 258 -10.35 -3.49 -20.42
CA ILE A 258 -9.84 -3.59 -21.79
C ILE A 258 -8.67 -4.58 -21.83
N LYS A 259 -8.73 -5.56 -22.73
CA LYS A 259 -7.69 -6.58 -22.84
C LYS A 259 -6.43 -6.00 -23.48
N THR A 260 -5.36 -5.96 -22.71
CA THR A 260 -4.01 -5.58 -23.17
C THR A 260 -2.96 -6.48 -22.50
N PRO A 261 -1.71 -6.51 -23.02
CA PRO A 261 -0.54 -6.93 -22.23
C PRO A 261 -0.29 -6.00 -21.02
N PRO A 262 0.61 -6.39 -20.09
CA PRO A 262 1.17 -5.49 -19.08
C PRO A 262 1.79 -4.24 -19.71
N ASN A 263 1.76 -3.12 -18.98
CA ASN A 263 1.93 -1.76 -19.52
C ASN A 263 0.95 -1.53 -20.68
N GLY A 264 -0.32 -1.66 -20.32
CA GLY A 264 -1.45 -1.46 -21.21
C GLY A 264 -1.77 0.00 -21.47
N ILE A 265 -3.06 0.25 -21.64
CA ILE A 265 -3.64 1.58 -21.45
C ILE A 265 -3.54 2.00 -19.98
N GLY A 266 -3.69 3.30 -19.70
CA GLY A 266 -3.88 3.79 -18.34
C GLY A 266 -5.19 3.31 -17.69
N ALA A 267 -5.35 3.68 -16.42
CA ALA A 267 -6.58 3.50 -15.65
C ALA A 267 -7.12 4.85 -15.18
N TYR A 268 -8.44 4.95 -15.00
CA TYR A 268 -9.09 6.10 -14.38
C TYR A 268 -10.52 5.78 -13.92
N VAL A 269 -11.01 6.60 -12.99
CA VAL A 269 -12.41 6.65 -12.55
C VAL A 269 -13.04 7.99 -12.90
N GLN A 270 -14.29 7.96 -13.37
CA GLN A 270 -15.10 9.16 -13.65
C GLN A 270 -16.54 9.02 -13.15
N SER A 271 -17.26 10.14 -13.05
CA SER A 271 -18.66 10.22 -12.63
C SER A 271 -19.39 11.31 -13.40
N ASN A 272 -20.69 11.10 -13.64
CA ASN A 272 -21.54 12.06 -14.35
C ASN A 272 -22.19 13.08 -13.39
N ASP A 273 -22.59 12.63 -12.21
CA ASP A 273 -23.14 13.46 -11.13
C ASP A 273 -22.45 13.11 -9.81
N ALA A 274 -21.63 14.03 -9.32
CA ALA A 274 -20.94 13.95 -8.03
C ALA A 274 -21.84 13.53 -6.85
N THR A 275 -23.15 13.78 -6.91
CA THR A 275 -24.09 13.44 -5.84
C THR A 275 -24.65 12.01 -5.93
N ASN A 276 -24.32 11.26 -6.98
CA ASN A 276 -24.89 9.97 -7.32
C ASN A 276 -23.92 8.80 -7.04
N ALA A 277 -24.32 7.90 -6.13
CA ALA A 277 -23.54 6.73 -5.75
C ALA A 277 -23.41 5.65 -6.84
N SER A 278 -24.10 5.84 -7.98
CA SER A 278 -24.38 4.77 -8.96
C SER A 278 -24.16 5.15 -10.43
N ASP A 279 -23.44 6.24 -10.71
CA ASP A 279 -23.01 6.60 -12.08
C ASP A 279 -21.49 6.65 -12.27
N GLN A 280 -20.75 6.02 -11.35
CA GLN A 280 -19.31 5.91 -11.46
C GLN A 280 -18.95 5.01 -12.65
N GLU A 281 -17.85 5.30 -13.31
CA GLU A 281 -17.30 4.49 -14.37
C GLU A 281 -15.81 4.26 -14.13
N LEU A 282 -15.38 3.01 -14.29
CA LEU A 282 -13.99 2.57 -14.14
C LEU A 282 -13.50 2.07 -15.49
N ILE A 283 -12.46 2.70 -16.03
CA ILE A 283 -11.79 2.26 -17.26
C ILE A 283 -10.38 1.86 -16.88
N MET A 284 -9.97 0.64 -17.25
CA MET A 284 -8.72 0.05 -16.76
C MET A 284 -8.23 -1.08 -17.67
N SER A 285 -6.92 -1.32 -17.70
CA SER A 285 -6.39 -2.50 -18.38
C SER A 285 -6.66 -3.79 -17.60
N SER A 286 -6.83 -4.88 -18.35
CA SER A 286 -6.81 -6.24 -17.84
C SER A 286 -5.57 -6.62 -17.01
N SER A 287 -4.43 -5.92 -17.14
CA SER A 287 -3.22 -6.20 -16.34
C SER A 287 -3.30 -5.75 -14.88
N ASP A 288 -4.15 -4.76 -14.60
CA ASP A 288 -3.96 -3.82 -13.48
C ASP A 288 -4.49 -4.34 -12.13
N VAL A 289 -5.04 -5.56 -12.15
CA VAL A 289 -5.31 -6.37 -10.95
C VAL A 289 -4.05 -6.95 -10.30
N ASN A 290 -2.90 -6.82 -10.96
CA ASN A 290 -1.57 -7.18 -10.46
C ASN A 290 -0.77 -5.91 -10.14
N PRO A 291 0.33 -5.98 -9.38
CA PRO A 291 1.25 -4.86 -9.23
C PRO A 291 1.72 -4.38 -10.60
N SER A 292 1.72 -3.05 -10.81
CA SER A 292 2.32 -2.44 -12.00
C SER A 292 3.77 -2.91 -12.16
N PRO A 293 4.26 -3.23 -13.37
CA PRO A 293 5.68 -3.52 -13.55
C PRO A 293 6.54 -2.24 -13.49
N ASP A 294 5.92 -1.06 -13.63
CA ASP A 294 6.56 0.24 -13.53
C ASP A 294 6.49 0.72 -12.05
N SER A 295 7.49 0.36 -11.26
CA SER A 295 7.55 0.75 -9.84
C SER A 295 7.98 2.21 -9.67
N LEU A 296 7.02 3.08 -9.37
CA LEU A 296 7.27 4.50 -9.09
C LEU A 296 7.95 4.76 -7.74
N LEU A 297 8.14 3.73 -6.92
CA LEU A 297 8.84 3.77 -5.62
C LEU A 297 10.25 3.15 -5.64
N GLN A 298 10.73 2.69 -6.80
CA GLN A 298 12.10 2.20 -6.97
C GLN A 298 12.81 2.92 -8.10
N TRP A 299 13.93 3.55 -7.78
CA TRP A 299 14.72 4.34 -8.73
C TRP A 299 16.18 3.89 -8.70
N GLU A 300 16.88 3.99 -9.82
CA GLU A 300 18.26 3.51 -9.94
C GLU A 300 19.19 4.64 -10.43
N LEU A 301 20.32 4.83 -9.74
CA LEU A 301 21.39 5.73 -10.19
C LEU A 301 22.65 4.92 -10.52
N TYR A 302 23.03 4.91 -11.79
CA TYR A 302 24.17 4.17 -12.31
C TYR A 302 25.47 4.97 -12.27
N PHE A 303 26.57 4.29 -11.96
CA PHE A 303 27.89 4.88 -11.78
C PHE A 303 28.89 4.38 -12.84
N ALA A 304 29.80 5.27 -13.23
CA ALA A 304 30.97 4.88 -14.00
C ALA A 304 31.78 3.76 -13.31
N HIS A 305 32.52 3.00 -14.12
CA HIS A 305 33.46 2.00 -13.63
C HIS A 305 34.45 2.63 -12.63
N ASP A 306 34.75 1.94 -11.53
CA ASP A 306 35.69 2.38 -10.48
C ASP A 306 35.39 3.76 -9.85
N SER A 307 34.10 4.14 -9.78
CA SER A 307 33.67 5.47 -9.35
C SER A 307 32.48 5.45 -8.40
N ALA A 308 32.53 6.34 -7.40
CA ALA A 308 31.41 6.79 -6.57
C ALA A 308 31.05 8.28 -6.80
N SER A 309 31.55 8.90 -7.87
CA SER A 309 31.30 10.31 -8.17
C SER A 309 29.92 10.52 -8.80
N ILE A 310 29.04 11.23 -8.09
CA ILE A 310 27.70 11.65 -8.59
C ILE A 310 27.81 12.43 -9.92
N ALA A 311 28.85 13.24 -10.10
CA ALA A 311 29.07 14.00 -11.33
C ALA A 311 29.40 13.12 -12.56
N ALA A 312 29.74 11.85 -12.34
CA ALA A 312 29.97 10.83 -13.37
C ALA A 312 28.90 9.71 -13.32
N ALA A 313 27.82 9.91 -12.58
CA ALA A 313 26.67 9.02 -12.51
C ALA A 313 25.58 9.42 -13.51
N SER A 314 24.63 8.52 -13.77
CA SER A 314 23.53 8.72 -14.73
C SER A 314 22.31 7.87 -14.39
N SER A 315 21.13 8.27 -14.87
CA SER A 315 19.90 7.47 -14.75
C SER A 315 19.89 6.16 -15.55
N GLU A 316 20.90 5.93 -16.41
CA GLU A 316 20.99 4.76 -17.29
C GLU A 316 22.36 4.09 -17.20
N PRO A 317 22.45 2.75 -17.38
CA PRO A 317 23.71 2.04 -17.45
C PRO A 317 24.70 2.66 -18.44
N ASN A 318 25.97 2.74 -18.02
CA ASN A 318 27.09 3.25 -18.83
C ASN A 318 26.99 4.74 -19.24
N GLY A 319 26.10 5.53 -18.62
CA GLY A 319 26.08 6.99 -18.80
C GLY A 319 25.23 7.49 -19.98
N ALA A 320 24.24 6.71 -20.41
CA ALA A 320 23.40 7.04 -21.57
C ALA A 320 22.22 8.00 -21.27
N GLY A 321 21.93 8.24 -19.98
CA GLY A 321 20.70 8.91 -19.53
C GLY A 321 20.94 10.30 -18.94
N VAL A 322 20.03 10.73 -18.05
CA VAL A 322 20.13 12.00 -17.33
C VAL A 322 21.38 12.00 -16.45
N ALA A 323 22.10 13.12 -16.37
CA ALA A 323 23.29 13.23 -15.53
C ALA A 323 22.94 13.19 -14.03
N GLY A 324 23.75 12.50 -13.22
CA GLY A 324 23.48 12.22 -11.81
C GLY A 324 23.00 13.40 -10.95
N PRO A 325 23.63 14.59 -10.99
CA PRO A 325 23.16 15.74 -10.22
C PRO A 325 21.76 16.23 -10.64
N THR A 326 21.44 16.15 -11.94
CA THR A 326 20.12 16.52 -12.47
C THR A 326 19.08 15.48 -12.07
N PHE A 327 19.40 14.20 -12.21
CA PHE A 327 18.52 13.10 -11.83
C PHE A 327 18.20 13.13 -10.32
N LEU A 328 19.20 13.31 -9.46
CA LEU A 328 18.98 13.42 -8.02
C LEU A 328 18.22 14.69 -7.63
N GLN A 329 18.34 15.79 -8.39
CA GLN A 329 17.48 16.95 -8.17
C GLN A 329 16.02 16.65 -8.57
N GLN A 330 15.78 15.91 -9.65
CA GLN A 330 14.43 15.45 -10.01
C GLN A 330 13.84 14.52 -8.94
N PHE A 331 14.66 13.63 -8.38
CA PHE A 331 14.28 12.78 -7.24
C PHE A 331 13.88 13.61 -6.02
N ILE A 332 14.68 14.61 -5.62
CA ILE A 332 14.34 15.55 -4.53
C ILE A 332 13.02 16.28 -4.82
N ASN A 333 12.86 16.81 -6.03
CA ASN A 333 11.64 17.51 -6.45
C ASN A 333 10.39 16.61 -6.43
N THR A 334 10.58 15.29 -6.55
CA THR A 334 9.51 14.29 -6.54
C THR A 334 9.15 13.87 -5.12
N PHE A 335 10.15 13.52 -4.29
CA PHE A 335 9.97 12.85 -2.97
C PHE A 335 10.18 13.76 -1.75
N ASN A 336 10.17 15.08 -1.95
CA ASN A 336 10.09 16.04 -0.86
C ASN A 336 8.85 15.78 0.02
N ALA A 337 9.04 15.75 1.33
CA ALA A 337 7.95 15.69 2.30
C ALA A 337 7.10 16.98 2.25
N ALA A 338 5.81 16.85 2.50
CA ALA A 338 4.94 18.01 2.70
C ALA A 338 5.37 18.83 3.93
N PRO A 339 5.06 20.15 3.99
CA PRO A 339 5.49 21.01 5.09
C PRO A 339 4.93 20.55 6.45
N GLY A 340 5.79 20.05 7.33
CA GLY A 340 5.42 19.53 8.64
C GLY A 340 5.50 18.01 8.77
N ASN A 341 5.50 17.29 7.64
CA ASN A 341 5.64 15.83 7.61
C ASN A 341 7.12 15.43 7.76
N ASP A 342 7.38 14.33 8.47
CA ASP A 342 8.70 13.68 8.47
C ASP A 342 9.05 13.05 7.11
N GLY A 343 8.03 12.76 6.29
CA GLY A 343 8.16 12.19 4.96
C GLY A 343 8.53 10.70 4.95
N GLN A 344 8.30 10.05 3.82
CA GLN A 344 8.53 8.59 3.72
C GLN A 344 10.01 8.20 3.83
N ALA A 345 10.30 7.07 4.47
CA ALA A 345 11.65 6.52 4.55
C ALA A 345 12.21 6.18 3.15
N ILE A 346 13.52 6.33 2.97
CA ILE A 346 14.23 6.13 1.71
C ILE A 346 15.46 5.26 1.98
N GLN A 347 15.47 4.04 1.44
CA GLN A 347 16.59 3.12 1.54
C GLN A 347 17.51 3.31 0.33
N LEU A 348 18.81 3.45 0.57
CA LEU A 348 19.84 3.67 -0.44
C LEU A 348 20.78 2.45 -0.46
N ILE A 349 20.63 1.57 -1.44
CA ILE A 349 21.37 0.31 -1.53
C ILE A 349 22.42 0.40 -2.64
N GLY A 350 23.66 0.64 -2.25
CA GLY A 350 24.80 0.65 -3.16
C GLY A 350 25.19 -0.74 -3.61
N ARG A 351 25.52 -0.88 -4.90
CA ARG A 351 25.98 -2.11 -5.56
C ARG A 351 27.27 -1.89 -6.36
N ALA A 352 27.98 -2.99 -6.59
CA ALA A 352 29.16 -3.05 -7.45
C ALA A 352 29.12 -4.29 -8.36
N SER A 353 29.80 -4.18 -9.50
CA SER A 353 30.04 -5.31 -10.42
C SER A 353 31.02 -6.32 -9.82
N THR A 354 31.01 -7.57 -10.29
CA THR A 354 31.96 -8.63 -9.89
C THR A 354 33.43 -8.35 -10.25
N SER A 355 33.70 -7.33 -11.07
CA SER A 355 35.04 -6.88 -11.43
C SER A 355 35.76 -6.22 -10.25
N GLY A 356 36.61 -6.97 -9.53
CA GLY A 356 37.40 -6.43 -8.43
C GLY A 356 37.85 -7.48 -7.44
N SER A 357 38.06 -7.07 -6.19
CA SER A 357 38.03 -7.98 -5.04
C SER A 357 36.74 -7.74 -4.24
N PRO A 358 36.18 -8.75 -3.56
CA PRO A 358 34.93 -8.59 -2.82
C PRO A 358 34.98 -7.47 -1.77
N GLN A 359 36.12 -7.31 -1.10
CA GLN A 359 36.34 -6.23 -0.12
C GLN A 359 36.38 -4.84 -0.77
N TYR A 360 36.91 -4.74 -1.98
CA TYR A 360 36.91 -3.49 -2.74
C TYR A 360 35.50 -3.15 -3.22
N ASN A 361 34.78 -4.13 -3.76
CA ASN A 361 33.41 -3.99 -4.26
C ASN A 361 32.44 -3.61 -3.14
N GLN A 362 32.57 -4.23 -1.96
CA GLN A 362 31.86 -3.82 -0.74
C GLN A 362 32.10 -2.34 -0.43
N HIS A 363 33.37 -1.92 -0.28
CA HIS A 363 33.69 -0.54 0.07
C HIS A 363 33.25 0.49 -0.98
N LEU A 364 33.39 0.17 -2.27
CA LEU A 364 32.93 1.03 -3.36
C LEU A 364 31.40 1.16 -3.38
N SER A 365 30.67 0.09 -3.02
CA SER A 365 29.22 0.11 -2.90
C SER A 365 28.74 1.02 -1.75
N GLU A 366 29.39 0.93 -0.58
CA GLU A 366 29.14 1.82 0.58
C GLU A 366 29.39 3.28 0.21
N GLN A 367 30.52 3.58 -0.44
CA GLN A 367 30.85 4.93 -0.91
C GLN A 367 29.81 5.51 -1.87
N ARG A 368 29.18 4.68 -2.72
CA ARG A 368 28.13 5.13 -3.64
C ARG A 368 26.85 5.49 -2.91
N ALA A 369 26.38 4.63 -2.00
CA ALA A 369 25.16 4.88 -1.23
C ALA A 369 25.31 6.14 -0.37
N LEU A 370 26.43 6.25 0.36
CA LEU A 370 26.80 7.44 1.14
C LEU A 370 26.94 8.70 0.27
N ALA A 371 27.44 8.60 -0.97
CA ALA A 371 27.52 9.75 -1.87
C ALA A 371 26.13 10.25 -2.33
N VAL A 372 25.17 9.35 -2.54
CA VAL A 372 23.78 9.71 -2.82
C VAL A 372 23.13 10.33 -1.57
N GLU A 373 23.30 9.72 -0.41
CA GLU A 373 22.74 10.22 0.86
C GLU A 373 23.21 11.65 1.17
N ASN A 374 24.52 11.91 1.09
CA ASN A 374 25.09 13.23 1.27
C ASN A 374 24.59 14.23 0.23
N PHE A 375 24.35 13.81 -1.02
CA PHE A 375 23.77 14.68 -2.04
C PHE A 375 22.34 15.07 -1.67
N LEU A 376 21.48 14.11 -1.33
CA LEU A 376 20.08 14.37 -0.96
C LEU A 376 19.99 15.33 0.25
N LYS A 377 20.74 15.03 1.33
CA LYS A 377 20.80 15.86 2.54
C LYS A 377 21.33 17.28 2.28
N SER A 378 22.27 17.45 1.35
CA SER A 378 22.90 18.75 1.07
C SER A 378 22.15 19.60 0.03
N ASN A 379 21.24 19.02 -0.76
CA ASN A 379 20.55 19.69 -1.86
C ASN A 379 19.04 19.89 -1.63
N GLY A 380 18.60 19.82 -0.37
CA GLY A 380 17.26 20.29 0.03
C GLY A 380 16.15 19.26 -0.03
N LEU A 381 16.46 17.96 0.15
CA LEU A 381 15.43 16.98 0.51
C LEU A 381 14.74 17.40 1.83
N THR A 382 13.42 17.55 1.80
CA THR A 382 12.61 17.93 2.98
C THR A 382 12.13 16.71 3.77
N GLY A 383 11.71 16.96 5.01
CA GLY A 383 11.27 15.95 5.98
C GLY A 383 12.28 15.75 7.11
N SER A 384 12.21 14.59 7.76
CA SER A 384 13.15 14.19 8.82
C SER A 384 14.56 14.01 8.25
N VAL A 385 15.57 14.47 9.00
CA VAL A 385 16.99 14.31 8.65
C VAL A 385 17.45 12.85 8.63
N ASP A 386 16.69 11.97 9.28
CA ASP A 386 16.98 10.54 9.40
C ASP A 386 16.13 9.69 8.43
N ARG A 387 15.33 10.31 7.54
CA ARG A 387 14.48 9.58 6.57
C ARG A 387 15.27 8.84 5.48
N THR A 388 16.57 9.07 5.33
CA THR A 388 17.44 8.32 4.42
C THR A 388 18.35 7.36 5.18
N VAL A 389 18.47 6.11 4.73
CA VAL A 389 19.37 5.11 5.31
C VAL A 389 20.20 4.48 4.19
N ASP A 390 21.53 4.56 4.30
CA ASP A 390 22.46 4.02 3.30
C ASP A 390 23.07 2.67 3.70
N SER A 391 23.35 1.84 2.69
CA SER A 391 24.03 0.55 2.85
C SER A 391 24.75 0.14 1.56
N GLY A 392 25.79 -0.69 1.68
CA GLY A 392 26.46 -1.30 0.54
C GLY A 392 26.38 -2.83 0.58
N THR A 393 26.08 -3.48 -0.54
CA THR A 393 25.97 -4.95 -0.67
C THR A 393 27.09 -5.57 -1.51
N GLY A 394 28.07 -4.76 -1.93
CA GLY A 394 29.20 -5.22 -2.73
C GLY A 394 28.77 -5.82 -4.07
N GLU A 395 29.19 -7.07 -4.31
CA GLU A 395 28.94 -7.82 -5.55
C GLU A 395 27.79 -8.83 -5.44
N GLU A 396 26.92 -8.71 -4.42
CA GLU A 396 25.80 -9.63 -4.23
C GLU A 396 24.79 -9.57 -5.40
N GLY A 397 24.59 -10.72 -6.06
CA GLY A 397 23.73 -10.84 -7.24
C GLY A 397 24.30 -10.19 -8.52
N ALA A 398 25.54 -9.70 -8.49
CA ALA A 398 26.11 -8.87 -9.55
C ALA A 398 26.61 -9.63 -10.79
N THR A 399 26.72 -8.87 -11.87
CA THR A 399 27.40 -9.17 -13.15
C THR A 399 28.67 -8.31 -13.28
N GLU A 400 29.45 -8.53 -14.35
CA GLU A 400 30.55 -7.60 -14.73
C GLU A 400 30.04 -6.28 -15.36
N GLY A 401 28.76 -6.22 -15.71
CA GLY A 401 28.17 -5.17 -16.54
C GLY A 401 27.94 -3.82 -15.84
N GLY A 402 27.39 -2.87 -16.60
CA GLY A 402 27.09 -1.52 -16.11
C GLY A 402 25.88 -1.50 -15.17
N GLU A 403 24.95 -2.42 -15.39
CA GLU A 403 23.74 -2.62 -14.62
C GLU A 403 23.99 -2.95 -13.13
N SER A 404 25.15 -3.53 -12.81
CA SER A 404 25.53 -3.86 -11.42
C SER A 404 26.24 -2.71 -10.68
N ARG A 405 26.54 -1.60 -11.36
CA ARG A 405 27.27 -0.46 -10.77
C ARG A 405 26.30 0.67 -10.46
N ARG A 406 25.47 0.52 -9.43
CA ARG A 406 24.38 1.47 -9.15
C ARG A 406 24.11 1.69 -7.66
N VAL A 407 23.19 2.59 -7.36
CA VAL A 407 22.47 2.68 -6.08
C VAL A 407 20.98 2.50 -6.39
N ASP A 408 20.35 1.54 -5.71
CA ASP A 408 18.89 1.45 -5.65
C ASP A 408 18.38 2.48 -4.62
N MET A 409 17.38 3.28 -4.98
CA MET A 409 16.69 4.23 -4.12
C MET A 409 15.25 3.75 -3.96
N ILE A 410 14.92 3.22 -2.79
CA ILE A 410 13.63 2.58 -2.50
C ILE A 410 12.86 3.46 -1.52
N ILE A 411 11.70 3.96 -1.94
CA ILE A 411 10.84 4.82 -1.12
C ILE A 411 9.78 3.97 -0.43
N GLY A 412 9.72 4.07 0.90
CA GLY A 412 8.74 3.36 1.72
C GLY A 412 8.87 1.85 1.62
N SER A 413 7.75 1.18 1.33
CA SER A 413 7.73 -0.26 1.01
C SER A 413 8.52 -0.61 -0.25
N GLY A 414 8.64 0.32 -1.20
CA GLY A 414 9.18 0.05 -2.54
C GLY A 414 8.28 -0.82 -3.43
N GLU A 415 7.12 -1.25 -2.95
CA GLU A 415 6.23 -2.10 -3.73
C GLU A 415 5.62 -1.31 -4.90
N ALA A 416 5.46 -1.96 -6.05
CA ALA A 416 4.73 -1.35 -7.14
C ALA A 416 3.22 -1.32 -6.84
N GLN A 417 2.57 -0.25 -7.29
CA GLN A 417 1.18 0.03 -7.00
C GLN A 417 0.22 -1.03 -7.58
N LEU A 418 -0.76 -1.41 -6.76
CA LEU A 418 -1.93 -2.18 -7.16
C LEU A 418 -2.99 -1.22 -7.75
N VAL A 419 -2.86 -0.92 -9.04
CA VAL A 419 -3.70 0.06 -9.74
C VAL A 419 -5.20 -0.21 -9.52
N ALA A 420 -5.67 -1.45 -9.68
CA ALA A 420 -7.08 -1.80 -9.40
C ALA A 420 -7.56 -1.43 -7.97
N ALA A 421 -6.67 -1.46 -6.97
CA ALA A 421 -6.99 -1.05 -5.61
C ALA A 421 -6.94 0.48 -5.46
N HIS A 422 -5.98 1.16 -6.09
CA HIS A 422 -5.92 2.62 -6.18
C HIS A 422 -7.19 3.22 -6.81
N GLU A 423 -7.58 2.75 -8.00
CA GLU A 423 -8.81 3.20 -8.68
C GLU A 423 -10.07 2.93 -7.84
N THR A 424 -10.11 1.81 -7.10
CA THR A 424 -11.23 1.57 -6.19
C THR A 424 -11.25 2.57 -5.02
N GLY A 425 -10.12 3.15 -4.63
CA GLY A 425 -10.07 4.28 -3.72
C GLY A 425 -10.92 5.47 -4.21
N HIS A 426 -10.87 5.80 -5.50
CA HIS A 426 -11.76 6.81 -6.10
C HIS A 426 -13.23 6.38 -6.06
N LEU A 427 -13.54 5.11 -6.34
CA LEU A 427 -14.90 4.58 -6.17
C LEU A 427 -15.38 4.60 -4.71
N LEU A 428 -14.46 4.57 -3.74
CA LEU A 428 -14.73 4.73 -2.29
C LEU A 428 -14.72 6.21 -1.85
N GLY A 429 -14.58 7.14 -2.79
CA GLY A 429 -14.64 8.58 -2.59
C GLY A 429 -13.33 9.23 -2.14
N LEU A 430 -12.18 8.64 -2.45
CA LEU A 430 -10.87 9.23 -2.17
C LEU A 430 -10.30 9.95 -3.40
N ASP A 431 -9.58 11.03 -3.16
CA ASP A 431 -8.90 11.85 -4.17
C ASP A 431 -7.42 11.44 -4.32
N ASP A 432 -6.75 11.95 -5.34
CA ASP A 432 -5.34 11.66 -5.61
C ASP A 432 -4.40 12.30 -4.57
N GLU A 433 -3.56 11.47 -3.94
CA GLU A 433 -2.51 11.91 -3.03
C GLU A 433 -1.12 11.98 -3.68
N TYR A 434 -0.93 11.56 -4.94
CA TYR A 434 0.35 11.81 -5.62
C TYR A 434 0.49 13.31 -5.97
N ALA A 435 1.73 13.79 -5.95
CA ALA A 435 2.05 15.20 -6.15
C ALA A 435 2.80 15.41 -7.46
N THR A 436 2.41 16.43 -8.24
CA THR A 436 3.14 16.83 -9.45
C THR A 436 3.87 18.16 -9.25
N GLY A 437 4.96 18.37 -9.99
CA GLY A 437 5.76 19.57 -9.86
C GLY A 437 6.78 19.76 -10.97
N ALA A 438 7.18 21.02 -11.20
CA ALA A 438 8.14 21.37 -12.23
C ALA A 438 9.49 20.68 -11.99
N GLY A 439 9.87 19.78 -12.91
CA GLY A 439 11.12 19.03 -12.80
C GLY A 439 11.09 17.90 -11.76
N SER A 440 9.91 17.34 -11.45
CA SER A 440 9.76 16.02 -10.83
C SER A 440 9.73 14.92 -11.90
N PHE A 441 9.70 13.65 -11.48
CA PHE A 441 9.48 12.51 -12.38
C PHE A 441 8.00 12.27 -12.70
N ILE A 442 7.10 12.65 -11.79
CA ILE A 442 5.65 12.42 -11.92
C ILE A 442 5.01 13.62 -12.63
N SER A 443 4.26 13.34 -13.69
CA SER A 443 3.51 14.34 -14.45
C SER A 443 2.06 13.92 -14.56
N GLY A 444 1.13 14.87 -14.47
CA GLY A 444 -0.30 14.58 -14.54
C GLY A 444 -1.13 15.74 -13.99
N THR A 445 -2.29 15.41 -13.45
CA THR A 445 -3.27 16.33 -12.83
C THR A 445 -3.05 16.56 -11.33
N GLY A 446 -2.31 15.68 -10.64
CA GLY A 446 -2.06 15.76 -9.20
C GLY A 446 -1.47 17.09 -8.73
N ASN A 447 -1.82 17.48 -7.50
CA ASN A 447 -1.55 18.82 -6.97
C ASN A 447 -0.08 19.03 -6.54
N PRO A 448 0.35 20.28 -6.25
CA PRO A 448 1.66 20.53 -5.64
C PRO A 448 1.81 19.88 -4.27
N ILE A 449 3.04 19.48 -3.91
CA ILE A 449 3.37 18.85 -2.61
C ILE A 449 2.83 19.68 -1.43
N GLY A 450 2.09 19.02 -0.53
CA GLY A 450 1.46 19.60 0.65
C GLY A 450 0.14 20.33 0.42
N SER A 451 -0.47 20.20 -0.76
CA SER A 451 -1.85 20.64 -0.99
C SER A 451 -2.84 19.73 -0.27
N SER A 452 -3.95 20.29 0.24
CA SER A 452 -5.12 19.47 0.64
C SER A 452 -5.68 18.71 -0.57
N VAL A 453 -6.18 17.52 -0.30
CA VAL A 453 -6.95 16.66 -1.22
C VAL A 453 -8.41 16.57 -0.74
N ALA A 454 -9.35 16.17 -1.57
CA ALA A 454 -10.79 16.27 -1.23
C ALA A 454 -11.20 15.51 0.04
N HIS A 455 -10.58 14.36 0.33
CA HIS A 455 -10.83 13.58 1.56
C HIS A 455 -10.03 14.05 2.79
N SER A 456 -9.27 15.14 2.70
CA SER A 456 -8.56 15.73 3.85
C SER A 456 -9.51 16.34 4.89
N ASP A 457 -10.62 16.90 4.42
CA ASP A 457 -11.63 17.58 5.24
C ASP A 457 -12.69 16.62 5.83
N ILE A 458 -12.67 15.35 5.41
CA ILE A 458 -13.48 14.30 6.04
C ILE A 458 -12.81 13.88 7.34
N ASP A 459 -13.07 14.72 8.33
CA ASP A 459 -13.07 14.41 9.73
C ASP A 459 -11.75 14.12 10.45
N ALA A 460 -10.68 14.79 10.04
CA ALA A 460 -9.45 14.93 10.84
C ALA A 460 -9.68 15.53 12.26
N ASN A 461 -10.89 15.94 12.62
CA ASN A 461 -11.24 16.57 13.91
C ASN A 461 -12.08 15.69 14.86
N SER A 462 -12.91 14.76 14.38
CA SER A 462 -13.65 13.79 15.23
C SER A 462 -13.01 12.40 15.22
N LEU A 463 -12.22 12.07 14.19
CA LEU A 463 -11.55 10.78 14.10
C LEU A 463 -10.61 10.48 15.28
N ALA A 464 -10.18 11.41 16.14
CA ALA A 464 -9.24 11.02 17.20
C ALA A 464 -9.11 11.94 18.42
N ASP A 465 -8.73 11.33 19.56
CA ASP A 465 -8.11 11.99 20.72
C ASP A 465 -6.64 12.41 20.47
N ALA A 466 -6.06 12.04 19.32
CA ALA A 466 -4.70 12.35 18.88
C ALA A 466 -4.72 12.59 17.36
N PRO A 467 -4.35 13.78 16.86
CA PRO A 467 -4.63 14.18 15.48
C PRO A 467 -4.11 13.17 14.47
N ILE A 468 -5.01 12.71 13.59
CA ILE A 468 -4.60 12.11 12.32
C ILE A 468 -4.20 13.29 11.43
N ASP A 469 -2.96 13.31 10.97
CA ASP A 469 -2.53 14.28 9.98
C ASP A 469 -3.36 14.07 8.71
N GLY A 470 -4.17 15.07 8.37
CA GLY A 470 -5.10 15.00 7.25
C GLY A 470 -4.39 14.70 5.93
N ALA A 471 -5.12 14.10 4.99
CA ALA A 471 -4.56 13.75 3.69
C ALA A 471 -4.00 14.99 2.96
N VAL A 472 -2.82 14.84 2.35
CA VAL A 472 -2.18 15.87 1.52
C VAL A 472 -1.52 15.21 0.32
N SER A 473 -1.37 15.96 -0.77
CA SER A 473 -0.61 15.49 -1.93
C SER A 473 0.87 15.38 -1.57
N GLU A 474 1.40 14.16 -1.52
CA GLU A 474 2.80 13.82 -1.29
C GLU A 474 3.12 12.48 -1.97
N ASN A 475 4.21 12.42 -2.73
CA ASN A 475 4.68 11.18 -3.35
C ASN A 475 5.30 10.26 -2.30
N ASN A 476 4.58 9.20 -1.94
CA ASN A 476 4.94 8.26 -0.89
C ASN A 476 4.31 6.87 -1.18
N ASP A 477 4.41 5.95 -0.23
CA ASP A 477 3.89 4.59 -0.37
C ASP A 477 2.39 4.42 -0.09
N ASN A 478 1.64 5.52 0.02
CA ASN A 478 0.19 5.47 0.17
C ASN A 478 -0.47 4.83 -1.06
N ILE A 479 -1.57 4.12 -0.82
CA ILE A 479 -2.38 3.54 -1.89
C ILE A 479 -2.93 4.60 -2.85
N MET A 480 -3.35 5.76 -2.34
CA MET A 480 -3.79 6.92 -3.14
C MET A 480 -2.64 7.76 -3.70
N SER A 481 -1.39 7.38 -3.45
CA SER A 481 -0.19 8.05 -3.98
C SER A 481 0.49 7.12 -4.99
N LEU A 482 1.65 6.54 -4.66
CA LEU A 482 2.45 5.71 -5.58
C LEU A 482 2.65 4.26 -5.11
N GLY A 483 2.02 3.85 -3.99
CA GLY A 483 2.25 2.56 -3.35
C GLY A 483 0.98 1.79 -3.01
N ASN A 484 1.01 1.03 -1.91
CA ASN A 484 -0.05 0.09 -1.50
C ASN A 484 -0.52 0.30 -0.06
N THR A 485 0.06 1.24 0.70
CA THR A 485 -0.25 1.43 2.11
C THR A 485 -1.56 2.18 2.31
N VAL A 486 -2.56 1.51 2.87
CA VAL A 486 -3.77 2.17 3.37
C VAL A 486 -3.47 2.78 4.74
N ARG A 487 -3.58 4.10 4.85
CA ARG A 487 -3.33 4.87 6.08
C ARG A 487 -4.64 5.34 6.72
N PRO A 488 -4.63 5.74 8.01
CA PRO A 488 -5.86 6.09 8.75
C PRO A 488 -6.74 7.14 8.06
N GLN A 489 -6.15 8.13 7.39
CA GLN A 489 -6.91 9.19 6.70
C GLN A 489 -7.67 8.71 5.45
N HIS A 490 -7.33 7.54 4.88
CA HIS A 490 -8.09 6.93 3.78
C HIS A 490 -9.39 6.26 4.25
N TYR A 491 -9.55 6.07 5.56
CA TYR A 491 -10.74 5.49 6.18
C TYR A 491 -11.78 6.55 6.61
N SER A 492 -11.51 7.82 6.33
CA SER A 492 -12.41 8.95 6.59
C SER A 492 -13.80 8.78 5.99
N THR A 493 -13.88 8.33 4.73
CA THR A 493 -15.15 8.06 4.04
C THR A 493 -15.96 6.96 4.72
N PHE A 494 -15.29 5.94 5.28
CA PHE A 494 -15.92 4.86 6.03
C PHE A 494 -16.37 5.29 7.42
N HIS A 495 -15.61 6.16 8.09
CA HIS A 495 -16.01 6.76 9.37
C HIS A 495 -17.28 7.60 9.20
N ALA A 496 -17.30 8.52 8.24
CA ALA A 496 -18.50 9.33 7.93
C ALA A 496 -19.72 8.43 7.60
N ALA A 497 -19.51 7.36 6.85
CA ALA A 497 -20.56 6.37 6.57
C ALA A 497 -21.05 5.65 7.84
N LEU A 498 -20.14 5.27 8.76
CA LEU A 498 -20.47 4.64 10.04
C LEU A 498 -21.32 5.55 10.93
N GLU A 499 -20.95 6.83 11.05
CA GLU A 499 -21.74 7.82 11.80
C GLU A 499 -23.13 7.99 11.17
N GLN A 500 -23.20 8.11 9.84
CA GLN A 500 -24.45 8.24 9.09
C GLN A 500 -25.39 7.04 9.28
N VAL A 501 -24.89 5.80 9.22
CA VAL A 501 -25.74 4.60 9.35
C VAL A 501 -26.13 4.28 10.79
N THR A 502 -25.30 4.66 11.78
CA THR A 502 -25.57 4.38 13.21
C THR A 502 -26.28 5.52 13.94
N GLY A 503 -26.14 6.76 13.47
CA GLY A 503 -26.58 7.97 14.16
C GLY A 503 -25.84 8.18 15.48
N LYS A 504 -24.54 7.89 15.50
CA LYS A 504 -23.65 7.91 16.67
C LYS A 504 -22.27 8.43 16.31
N ASP A 505 -21.61 8.99 17.31
CA ASP A 505 -20.25 9.54 17.19
C ASP A 505 -19.21 8.41 17.41
N TRP A 506 -18.23 8.33 16.52
CA TRP A 506 -17.15 7.35 16.53
C TRP A 506 -15.80 8.05 16.47
N ARG A 507 -14.74 7.31 16.79
CA ARG A 507 -13.34 7.73 16.62
C ARG A 507 -12.50 6.57 16.12
N TYR A 508 -11.35 6.86 15.53
CA TYR A 508 -10.33 5.90 15.14
C TYR A 508 -9.90 5.04 16.34
N GLY A 509 -9.87 3.73 16.12
CA GLY A 509 -9.49 2.72 17.12
C GLY A 509 -8.05 2.26 17.01
N GLY A 510 -7.51 2.18 15.80
CA GLY A 510 -6.16 1.68 15.52
C GLY A 510 -6.08 0.94 14.19
N GLU A 511 -4.88 0.43 13.90
CA GLU A 511 -4.56 -0.41 12.75
C GLU A 511 -4.99 -1.87 12.98
N GLY A 512 -5.34 -2.55 11.88
CA GLY A 512 -5.77 -3.95 11.84
C GLY A 512 -7.24 -4.17 12.22
N ASP A 513 -7.57 -5.45 12.47
CA ASP A 513 -8.85 -5.85 13.07
C ASP A 513 -8.95 -5.36 14.54
N ALA A 514 -10.17 -5.01 14.97
CA ALA A 514 -10.45 -4.64 16.35
C ALA A 514 -10.17 -5.80 17.33
N PRO A 515 -9.77 -5.51 18.59
CA PRO A 515 -9.60 -6.53 19.63
C PRO A 515 -10.83 -7.43 19.80
N SER A 516 -10.66 -8.73 19.48
CA SER A 516 -11.71 -9.76 19.58
C SER A 516 -12.20 -10.03 21.02
N VAL A 517 -11.50 -9.51 22.03
CA VAL A 517 -11.87 -9.59 23.44
C VAL A 517 -11.85 -8.19 24.05
N ILE A 518 -13.03 -7.71 24.47
CA ILE A 518 -13.11 -6.55 25.37
C ILE A 518 -12.60 -7.01 26.75
N PRO A 519 -11.66 -6.28 27.38
CA PRO A 519 -11.27 -6.55 28.77
C PRO A 519 -12.45 -6.41 29.73
N GLY A 520 -13.04 -7.55 30.13
CA GLY A 520 -14.13 -7.62 31.12
C GLY A 520 -15.51 -8.00 30.58
N THR A 521 -15.69 -8.28 29.29
CA THR A 521 -16.98 -8.78 28.77
C THR A 521 -17.00 -10.32 28.76
N PRO A 522 -18.02 -10.99 29.33
CA PRO A 522 -18.15 -12.43 29.24
C PRO A 522 -18.31 -12.90 27.78
N VAL A 523 -17.59 -13.95 27.40
CA VAL A 523 -17.75 -14.57 26.07
C VAL A 523 -19.04 -15.40 26.04
N PRO A 524 -20.04 -15.08 25.18
CA PRO A 524 -21.27 -15.85 25.11
C PRO A 524 -21.01 -17.28 24.63
N GLY A 525 -21.29 -18.28 25.48
CA GLY A 525 -21.20 -19.70 25.11
C GLY A 525 -19.89 -20.41 25.45
N GLY A 526 -18.98 -19.79 26.21
CA GLY A 526 -17.76 -20.46 26.70
C GLY A 526 -18.06 -21.59 27.70
N VAL A 527 -18.09 -22.84 27.22
CA VAL A 527 -18.05 -24.02 28.10
C VAL A 527 -16.64 -24.18 28.64
N ILE A 528 -16.48 -24.09 29.97
CA ILE A 528 -15.20 -24.28 30.65
C ILE A 528 -14.75 -25.74 30.52
N THR A 529 -13.51 -25.95 30.07
CA THR A 529 -12.74 -27.21 30.19
C THR A 529 -11.37 -26.93 30.78
#